data_AF-W2TBT2-F1
#
_entry.id   AF-W2TBT2-F1
#
_cell.length_a   1.000
_cell.length_b   1.000
_cell.length_c   1.000
_cell.angle_alpha   90.00
_cell.angle_beta   90.00
_cell.angle_gamma   90.00
#
_symmetry.space_group_name_H-M   'P 1'
#
loop_
_entity.id
_entity.type
_entity.pdbx_description
1 polymer ?
#
loop_
_entity_poly.entity_id
_entity_poly.type
_entity_poly.pdbx_seq_one_letter_code
_entity_poly.pdbx_strand_id
1 'polypeptide(L)'
;MSVAVYLSTERTYVAELESLVEYYVEPFHAPEYQQGIAVPIRGRSDLVFGNLRELLHFHSRFLLPELLSNENSSAGICRVFVQHANRFVLNRDIATSNKKNA
;
A
#
# COMPACT_ATOMS: atom_id res chain seq x y z
N MET A 1 7.17 -14.65 16.71
CA MET A 1 7.69 -13.66 15.75
C MET A 1 8.19 -12.47 16.55
N SER A 2 9.46 -12.07 16.40
CA SER A 2 10.01 -10.93 17.17
C SER A 2 9.62 -9.60 16.53
N VAL A 3 9.66 -8.52 17.32
CA VAL A 3 9.43 -7.14 16.83
C VAL A 3 10.37 -6.81 15.66
N ALA A 4 11.65 -7.16 15.78
CA ALA A 4 12.63 -6.94 14.71
C ALA A 4 12.26 -7.66 13.40
N VAL A 5 11.79 -8.92 13.48
CA VAL A 5 11.32 -9.66 12.29
C VAL A 5 10.10 -8.98 11.67
N TYR A 6 9.16 -8.51 12.49
CA TYR A 6 7.98 -7.79 11.99
C TYR A 6 8.34 -6.48 11.27
N LEU A 7 9.23 -5.67 11.85
CA LEU A 7 9.70 -4.43 11.22
C LEU A 7 10.46 -4.71 9.93
N SER A 8 11.24 -5.79 9.87
CA SER A 8 11.89 -6.22 8.63
C SER A 8 10.87 -6.57 7.56
N THR A 9 9.83 -7.34 7.89
CA THR A 9 8.78 -7.70 6.93
C THR A 9 8.02 -6.47 6.45
N GLU A 10 7.80 -5.49 7.32
CA GLU A 10 7.14 -4.23 6.95
C GLU A 10 7.99 -3.39 5.98
N ARG A 11 9.31 -3.30 6.21
CA ARG A 11 10.22 -2.63 5.27
C ARG A 11 10.21 -3.28 3.89
N THR A 12 10.27 -4.62 3.86
CA THR A 12 10.20 -5.37 2.61
C THR A 12 8.87 -5.11 1.90
N TYR A 13 7.76 -5.13 2.63
CA TYR A 13 6.44 -4.82 2.08
C TYR A 13 6.38 -3.42 1.44
N VAL A 14 6.90 -2.39 2.13
CA VAL A 14 6.96 -1.03 1.57
C VAL A 14 7.82 -0.97 0.31
N ALA A 15 9.00 -1.59 0.31
CA ALA A 15 9.89 -1.61 -0.86
C ALA A 15 9.25 -2.33 -2.07
N GLU A 16 8.52 -3.41 -1.83
CA GLU A 16 7.76 -4.11 -2.88
C GLU A 16 6.62 -3.24 -3.42
N LEU A 17 5.88 -2.54 -2.56
CA LEU A 17 4.86 -1.59 -3.00
C LEU A 17 5.43 -0.44 -3.84
N GLU A 18 6.59 0.11 -3.45
CA GLU A 18 7.30 1.13 -4.22
C GLU A 18 7.66 0.61 -5.61
N SER A 19 8.23 -0.60 -5.67
CA SER A 19 8.60 -1.25 -6.93
C SER A 19 7.38 -1.49 -7.84
N LEU A 20 6.24 -1.92 -7.28
CA LEU A 20 5.02 -2.09 -8.06
C LEU A 20 4.50 -0.78 -8.62
N VAL A 21 4.54 0.30 -7.82
CA VAL A 21 4.13 1.63 -8.30
C VAL A 21 5.06 2.12 -9.40
N GLU A 22 6.38 2.04 -9.19
CA GLU A 22 7.39 2.52 -10.12
C GLU A 22 7.38 1.76 -11.46
N TYR A 23 7.28 0.42 -11.42
CA TYR A 23 7.47 -0.41 -12.61
C TYR A 23 6.16 -0.87 -13.27
N TYR A 24 5.01 -0.74 -12.60
CA TYR A 24 3.72 -1.12 -13.19
C TYR A 24 2.71 0.02 -13.21
N VAL A 25 2.54 0.76 -12.12
CA VAL A 25 1.50 1.82 -12.07
C VAL A 25 1.91 3.03 -12.90
N GLU A 26 3.11 3.57 -12.73
CA GLU A 26 3.56 4.72 -13.54
C GLU A 26 3.61 4.37 -15.05
N PRO A 27 4.19 3.23 -15.48
CA PRO A 27 4.21 2.86 -16.88
C PRO A 27 2.80 2.63 -17.44
N PHE A 28 1.86 2.12 -16.64
CA PHE A 28 0.47 1.97 -17.07
C PHE A 28 -0.20 3.30 -17.44
N HIS A 29 0.29 4.42 -16.91
CA HIS A 29 -0.18 5.76 -17.26
C HIS A 29 0.65 6.44 -18.37
N ALA A 30 1.83 5.94 -18.68
CA ALA A 30 2.70 6.54 -19.67
C ALA A 30 2.13 6.38 -21.10
N PRO A 31 2.16 7.43 -21.94
CA PRO A 31 1.60 7.42 -23.30
C PRO A 31 2.14 6.30 -24.18
N GLU A 32 3.43 6.00 -24.04
CA GLU A 32 4.16 4.99 -24.82
C GLU A 32 3.61 3.57 -24.65
N TYR A 33 3.03 3.24 -23.49
CA TYR A 33 2.46 1.91 -23.23
C TYR A 33 0.95 1.84 -23.47
N GLN A 34 0.25 2.96 -23.70
CA GLN A 34 -1.21 2.99 -23.86
C GLN A 34 -1.71 2.14 -25.04
N GLN A 35 -0.92 2.04 -26.11
CA GLN A 35 -1.28 1.27 -27.29
C GLN A 35 -1.32 -0.23 -27.02
N GLY A 36 -0.52 -0.74 -26.08
CA GLY A 36 -0.49 -2.14 -25.67
C GLY A 36 -1.55 -2.50 -24.62
N ILE A 37 -2.21 -1.50 -24.01
CA ILE A 37 -3.24 -1.72 -22.99
C ILE A 37 -4.59 -1.96 -23.67
N ALA A 38 -5.28 -3.02 -23.22
CA ALA A 38 -6.62 -3.37 -23.69
C ALA A 38 -7.62 -2.23 -23.44
N VAL A 39 -8.47 -1.95 -24.44
CA VAL A 39 -9.43 -0.83 -24.41
C VAL A 39 -10.28 -0.79 -23.13
N PRO A 40 -10.81 -1.92 -22.59
CA PRO A 40 -11.67 -1.88 -21.41
C PRO A 40 -11.00 -1.36 -20.12
N ILE A 41 -9.67 -1.50 -20.02
CA ILE A 41 -8.90 -1.10 -18.84
C ILE A 41 -8.03 0.15 -19.09
N ARG A 42 -8.01 0.66 -20.32
CA ARG A 42 -7.21 1.85 -20.66
C ARG A 42 -7.69 3.05 -19.82
N GLY A 43 -6.76 3.69 -19.12
CA GLY A 43 -7.08 4.79 -18.20
C GLY A 43 -7.83 4.38 -16.92
N ARG A 44 -8.07 3.08 -16.71
CA ARG A 44 -8.77 2.52 -15.53
C ARG A 44 -7.77 1.77 -14.63
N SER A 45 -6.72 2.47 -14.20
CA SER A 45 -5.68 1.90 -13.33
C SER A 45 -6.22 1.50 -11.95
N ASP A 46 -7.32 2.11 -11.52
CA ASP A 46 -8.10 1.76 -10.33
C ASP A 46 -8.63 0.32 -10.38
N LEU A 47 -9.02 -0.18 -11.54
CA LEU A 47 -9.50 -1.55 -11.70
C LEU A 47 -8.37 -2.58 -11.64
N VAL A 48 -7.18 -2.20 -12.08
CA VAL A 48 -6.01 -3.09 -12.20
C VAL A 48 -5.22 -3.12 -10.88
N PHE A 49 -4.98 -1.95 -10.30
CA PHE A 49 -4.09 -1.78 -9.14
C PHE A 49 -4.85 -1.42 -7.85
N GLY A 50 -6.13 -1.06 -7.93
CA GLY A 50 -6.91 -0.66 -6.77
C GLY A 50 -6.32 0.55 -6.05
N ASN A 51 -6.25 0.47 -4.72
CA ASN A 51 -5.73 1.53 -3.85
C ASN A 51 -4.23 1.42 -3.56
N LEU A 52 -3.44 0.84 -4.48
CA LEU A 52 -2.01 0.55 -4.25
C LEU A 52 -1.21 1.80 -3.83
N ARG A 53 -1.46 2.95 -4.47
CA ARG A 53 -0.77 4.21 -4.14
C ARG A 53 -1.13 4.72 -2.75
N GLU A 54 -2.38 4.55 -2.31
CA GLU A 54 -2.85 4.97 -0.99
C GLU A 54 -2.29 4.07 0.10
N LEU A 55 -2.21 2.75 -0.17
CA LEU A 55 -1.52 1.79 0.68
C LEU A 55 -0.05 2.14 0.83
N LEU A 56 0.66 2.32 -0.29
CA LEU A 56 2.07 2.71 -0.27
C LEU A 56 2.27 4.00 0.53
N HIS A 57 1.46 5.02 0.27
CA HIS A 57 1.56 6.30 0.98
C HIS A 57 1.37 6.12 2.49
N PHE A 58 0.34 5.38 2.90
CA PHE A 58 0.08 5.13 4.32
C PHE A 58 1.23 4.37 5.00
N HIS A 59 1.67 3.27 4.40
CA HIS A 59 2.69 2.39 4.98
C HIS A 59 4.08 3.08 5.01
N SER A 60 4.49 3.73 3.93
CA SER A 60 5.79 4.40 3.83
C SER A 60 5.89 5.70 4.66
N ARG A 61 4.82 6.52 4.69
CA ARG A 61 4.87 7.87 5.28
C ARG A 61 4.41 7.94 6.73
N PHE A 62 3.59 6.99 7.19
CA PHE A 62 3.01 7.04 8.53
C PHE A 62 3.34 5.79 9.34
N LEU A 63 2.93 4.61 8.85
CA LEU A 63 3.00 3.39 9.65
C LEU A 63 4.45 2.98 9.94
N LEU A 64 5.28 2.78 8.91
CA LEU A 64 6.65 2.33 9.08
C LEU A 64 7.48 3.31 9.94
N PRO A 65 7.50 4.64 9.69
CA PRO A 65 8.24 5.58 10.55
C PRO A 65 7.83 5.54 12.03
N GLU A 66 6.53 5.42 12.32
CA GLU A 66 6.02 5.35 13.70
C GLU A 66 6.38 4.02 14.38
N LEU A 67 6.33 2.92 13.63
CA LEU A 67 6.76 1.60 14.11
C LEU A 67 8.25 1.57 14.46
N LEU A 68 9.10 2.18 13.61
CA LEU A 68 10.54 2.29 13.86
C LEU A 68 10.86 3.14 15.08
N SER A 69 10.14 4.25 15.25
CA SER A 69 10.30 5.13 16.43
C SER A 69 9.95 4.42 17.75
N ASN A 70 9.20 3.30 17.69
CA ASN A 70 8.76 2.52 18.84
C ASN A 70 9.39 1.11 18.89
N GLU A 71 10.44 0.83 18.10
CA GLU A 71 10.98 -0.53 17.93
C GLU A 71 11.44 -1.22 19.23
N ASN A 72 11.83 -0.42 20.23
CA ASN A 72 12.28 -0.91 21.53
C ASN A 72 11.14 -1.09 22.56
N SER A 73 9.88 -0.86 22.17
CA SER A 73 8.73 -0.95 23.05
C SER A 73 7.56 -1.67 22.39
N SER A 74 7.29 -2.91 22.81
CA SER A 74 6.11 -3.64 22.34
C SER A 74 4.81 -2.90 22.64
N ALA A 75 4.71 -2.23 23.79
CA ALA A 75 3.56 -1.38 24.10
C ALA A 75 3.46 -0.15 23.18
N GLY A 76 4.59 0.44 22.79
CA GLY A 76 4.64 1.51 21.80
C GLY A 76 4.11 1.07 20.44
N ILE A 77 4.56 -0.08 19.96
CA ILE A 77 4.07 -0.70 18.72
C ILE A 77 2.57 -0.97 18.78
N CYS A 78 2.06 -1.52 19.89
CA CYS A 78 0.62 -1.73 20.07
C CYS A 78 -0.17 -0.41 20.00
N ARG A 79 0.36 0.68 20.57
CA ARG A 79 -0.29 2.01 20.48
C ARG A 79 -0.36 2.51 19.05
N VAL A 80 0.69 2.35 18.25
CA VAL A 80 0.70 2.72 16.83
C VAL A 80 -0.45 2.01 16.09
N PHE A 81 -0.65 0.71 16.30
CA PHE A 81 -1.76 -0.01 15.67
C PHE A 81 -3.14 0.51 16.09
N VAL A 82 -3.35 0.78 17.38
CA VAL A 82 -4.62 1.31 17.88
C VAL A 82 -4.90 2.69 17.29
N GLN A 83 -3.88 3.55 17.21
CA GLN A 83 -3.98 4.88 16.63
C GLN A 83 -4.39 4.85 15.16
N HIS A 84 -3.87 3.89 14.39
CA HIS A 84 -4.16 3.75 12.96
C HIS A 84 -5.27 2.76 12.61
N ALA A 85 -5.97 2.18 13.59
CA ALA A 85 -7.01 1.16 13.40
C ALA A 85 -8.07 1.58 12.36
N ASN A 86 -8.53 2.83 12.41
CA ASN A 86 -9.51 3.36 11.45
C ASN A 86 -8.97 3.43 10.01
N ARG A 87 -7.68 3.71 9.82
CA ARG A 87 -7.06 3.70 8.48
C ARG A 87 -6.94 2.30 7.91
N PHE A 88 -6.67 1.30 8.76
CA PHE A 88 -6.69 -0.10 8.33
C PHE A 88 -8.09 -0.54 7.88
N VAL A 89 -9.13 -0.11 8.58
CA VAL A 89 -10.53 -0.38 8.19
C VAL A 89 -10.86 0.32 6.86
N LEU A 90 -10.52 1.60 6.71
CA LEU A 90 -10.74 2.33 5.47
C LEU A 90 -10.03 1.69 4.27
N ASN A 91 -8.75 1.32 4.41
CA ASN A 91 -7.99 0.65 3.36
C ASN A 91 -8.59 -0.72 2.99
N ARG A 92 -9.19 -1.43 3.95
CA ARG A 92 -9.95 -2.67 3.70
C ARG A 92 -11.23 -2.40 2.90
N ASP A 93 -12.00 -1.40 3.30
CA ASP A 93 -13.29 -1.10 2.67
C ASP A 93 -13.11 -0.66 1.22
N ILE A 94 -12.09 0.15 0.93
CA ILE A 94 -11.73 0.56 -0.44
C ILE A 94 -11.32 -0.66 -1.28
N ALA A 95 -10.48 -1.56 -0.74
CA ALA A 95 -10.09 -2.79 -1.44
C ALA A 95 -11.30 -3.69 -1.77
N THR A 96 -12.33 -3.72 -0.91
CA THR A 96 -13.57 -4.49 -1.17
C THR A 96 -14.57 -3.77 -2.07
N SER A 97 -14.57 -2.43 -2.11
CA SER A 97 -15.46 -1.63 -2.95
C SER A 97 -15.14 -1.78 -4.43
N ASN A 98 -13.85 -1.93 -4.79
CA ASN A 98 -13.43 -2.23 -6.15
C ASN A 98 -13.96 -3.57 -6.70
N LYS A 99 -14.41 -4.48 -5.83
CA LYS A 99 -15.03 -5.76 -6.23
C LYS A 99 -16.52 -5.65 -6.59
N LYS A 100 -17.19 -4.55 -6.24
CA LYS A 100 -18.63 -4.35 -6.50
C LYS A 100 -18.93 -3.61 -7.81
N ASN A 101 -17.90 -3.03 -8.43
CA ASN A 101 -18.02 -2.22 -9.64
C ASN A 101 -17.36 -2.86 -10.88
N ALA A 102 -17.00 -4.15 -10.78
CA ALA A 102 -16.41 -4.96 -11.85
C ALA A 102 -17.42 -6.01 -12.33
#